data_AF-A0A975CXE7-F1
#
_entry.id   AF-A0A975CXE7-F1
#
_cell.length_a   1.000
_cell.length_b   1.000
_cell.length_c   1.000
_cell.angle_alpha   90.00
_cell.angle_beta   90.00
_cell.angle_gamma   90.00
#
_symmetry.space_group_name_H-M   'P 1'
#
loop_
_entity.id
_entity.type
_entity.pdbx_description
1 polymer ?
#
loop_
_entity_poly.entity_id
_entity_poly.type
_entity_poly.pdbx_seq_one_letter_code
_entity_poly.pdbx_strand_id
1 'polypeptide(L)'
;MMRIRKMLCAALAVCVLGSVLPSLAEGTAMKALQERLISLGYEIGTADGIVGKKTSAAIMLAQEALRENGHDVRPSGTPDPETVSLIMQEENADLLRTLRPGSWGSQVKQVQKQLAGLNLLQDSADGKYGANTEAAVKAFEDAMAKQVPEKITADGRLTPDEYDLLMGDLRAYGFEAPICFDDSHPEKLNGNYLYAKHACLINAVTGESLLEKDADTPAEPASTTKIMTLITALPLCDPDKVIVIPEEALDIPADSTRVPVYPGEKMTMKDLLYGMMIRSGNDAANSVAVLCSGSVDAFAEEMNKKAKELGMANSRFVNPHGYTAEGHSTSARDLVTAARYGLTQPLFREIVTCMYYTLPVTEQRKDPLISLKWEIFDPGSEYYIPHAAGGKSGYTSTAGFCYVGAYQEDGITLIAAVMGGRGRNMAWTDLRRLFAYGMAMEKAAE
;
A
#
# COMPACT_ATOMS: atom_id res chain seq x y z
N MET A 1 -47.69 -28.94 28.88
CA MET A 1 -47.33 -29.50 27.56
C MET A 1 -46.16 -28.71 27.00
N MET A 2 -44.98 -29.36 26.88
CA MET A 2 -43.88 -29.06 25.95
C MET A 2 -43.14 -27.71 26.07
N ARG A 3 -41.81 -27.59 26.18
CA ARG A 3 -40.62 -28.46 26.36
C ARG A 3 -39.44 -27.48 26.56
N ILE A 4 -38.63 -27.59 27.62
CA ILE A 4 -37.27 -28.17 27.61
C ILE A 4 -36.37 -27.67 26.46
N ARG A 5 -35.39 -26.80 26.78
CA ARG A 5 -33.95 -26.91 26.46
C ARG A 5 -33.23 -25.57 26.68
N LYS A 6 -32.39 -25.50 27.71
CA LYS A 6 -31.09 -24.79 27.83
C LYS A 6 -30.77 -24.52 29.31
N MET A 7 -30.72 -25.61 30.07
CA MET A 7 -30.05 -25.69 31.37
C MET A 7 -29.16 -26.93 31.25
N LEU A 8 -27.97 -26.77 30.69
CA LEU A 8 -26.84 -27.69 30.78
C LEU A 8 -25.64 -26.95 30.18
N CYS A 9 -24.75 -26.45 31.03
CA CYS A 9 -23.30 -26.26 30.80
C CYS A 9 -22.60 -25.39 31.87
N ALA A 10 -23.30 -24.83 32.86
CA ALA A 10 -22.71 -23.86 33.80
C ALA A 10 -22.42 -24.39 35.22
N ALA A 11 -22.32 -25.70 35.48
CA ALA A 11 -22.23 -26.21 36.87
C ALA A 11 -21.32 -27.42 37.09
N LEU A 12 -20.23 -27.58 36.33
CA LEU A 12 -19.21 -28.61 36.59
C LEU A 12 -17.82 -28.09 36.25
N ALA A 13 -17.26 -27.25 37.11
CA ALA A 13 -15.80 -26.99 37.13
C ALA A 13 -15.29 -26.40 38.46
N VAL A 14 -16.06 -26.48 39.54
CA VAL A 14 -15.59 -26.11 40.89
C VAL A 14 -15.75 -27.35 41.76
N CYS A 15 -14.67 -27.73 42.45
CA CYS A 15 -14.45 -28.97 43.21
C CYS A 15 -14.13 -30.21 42.35
N VAL A 16 -12.85 -30.41 42.03
CA VAL A 16 -11.97 -31.42 42.67
C VAL A 16 -10.51 -31.04 42.39
N LEU A 17 -9.85 -30.42 43.38
CA LEU A 17 -8.39 -30.46 43.51
C LEU A 17 -8.07 -31.66 44.39
N GLY A 18 -7.39 -32.67 43.83
CA GLY A 18 -6.98 -33.84 44.61
C GLY A 18 -6.55 -35.01 43.76
N SER A 19 -5.29 -34.96 43.33
CA SER A 19 -4.44 -36.10 42.94
C SER A 19 -4.86 -36.96 41.73
N VAL A 20 -3.86 -37.29 40.92
CA VAL A 20 -3.83 -38.32 39.86
C VAL A 20 -4.33 -37.85 38.48
N LEU A 21 -3.41 -37.33 37.66
CA LEU A 21 -3.53 -37.36 36.20
C LEU A 21 -2.29 -38.01 35.58
N PRO A 22 -2.32 -39.32 35.26
CA PRO A 22 -1.40 -39.92 34.32
C PRO A 22 -2.08 -40.02 32.93
N SER A 23 -1.47 -39.33 31.97
CA SER A 23 -1.34 -39.72 30.56
C SER A 23 -2.54 -39.80 29.60
N LEU A 24 -3.68 -39.15 29.86
CA LEU A 24 -4.79 -39.04 28.87
C LEU A 24 -5.37 -37.61 28.70
N ALA A 25 -4.70 -36.58 29.25
CA ALA A 25 -5.24 -35.21 29.36
C ALA A 25 -4.37 -34.09 28.73
N GLU A 26 -3.21 -34.40 28.16
CA GLU A 26 -2.29 -33.36 27.65
C GLU A 26 -2.80 -32.67 26.37
N GLY A 27 -3.39 -33.43 25.44
CA GLY A 27 -3.91 -32.88 24.18
C GLY A 27 -5.18 -32.02 24.36
N THR A 28 -6.05 -32.36 25.32
CA THR A 28 -7.30 -31.64 25.59
C THR A 28 -7.05 -30.33 26.36
N ALA A 29 -6.16 -30.34 27.35
CA ALA A 29 -5.76 -29.13 28.06
C ALA A 29 -5.01 -28.15 27.16
N MET A 30 -4.12 -28.64 26.29
CA MET A 30 -3.41 -27.80 25.33
C MET A 30 -4.37 -27.19 24.30
N LYS A 31 -5.32 -27.98 23.81
CA LYS A 31 -6.34 -27.49 22.89
C LYS A 31 -7.20 -26.40 23.54
N ALA A 32 -7.60 -26.57 24.80
CA ALA A 32 -8.33 -25.54 25.54
C ALA A 32 -7.52 -24.24 25.70
N LEU A 33 -6.20 -24.33 25.98
CA LEU A 33 -5.32 -23.16 26.03
C LEU A 33 -5.24 -22.46 24.67
N GLN A 34 -5.09 -23.22 23.59
CA GLN A 34 -5.08 -22.66 22.24
C GLN A 34 -6.41 -21.99 21.89
N GLU A 35 -7.55 -22.61 22.24
CA GLU A 35 -8.88 -22.01 22.08
C GLU A 35 -9.01 -20.69 22.85
N ARG A 36 -8.47 -20.64 24.08
CA ARG A 36 -8.42 -19.42 24.89
C ARG A 36 -7.54 -18.35 24.27
N LEU A 37 -6.34 -18.68 23.80
CA LEU A 37 -5.46 -17.73 23.11
C LEU A 37 -6.13 -17.19 21.84
N ILE A 38 -6.82 -18.04 21.07
CA ILE A 38 -7.57 -17.60 19.90
C ILE A 38 -8.70 -16.64 20.32
N SER A 39 -9.44 -16.92 21.40
CA SER A 39 -10.51 -16.03 21.87
C SER A 39 -10.00 -14.69 22.42
N LEU A 40 -8.76 -14.65 22.89
CA LEU A 40 -8.04 -13.44 23.29
C LEU A 40 -7.41 -12.69 22.10
N GLY A 41 -7.54 -13.19 20.87
CA GLY A 41 -7.09 -12.52 19.64
C GLY A 41 -5.74 -12.98 19.08
N TYR A 42 -5.08 -13.96 19.70
CA TYR A 42 -3.79 -14.47 19.21
C TYR A 42 -3.98 -15.37 17.96
N GLU A 43 -3.27 -15.06 16.86
CA GLU A 43 -3.41 -15.77 15.57
C GLU A 43 -2.57 -17.05 15.44
N ILE A 44 -2.70 -17.95 16.42
CA ILE A 44 -1.87 -19.15 16.52
C ILE A 44 -2.21 -20.26 15.50
N GLY A 45 -3.30 -20.12 14.75
CA GLY A 45 -3.81 -21.12 13.82
C GLY A 45 -4.93 -21.96 14.42
N THR A 46 -5.00 -23.24 14.09
CA THR A 46 -5.99 -24.18 14.62
C THR A 46 -5.60 -24.69 16.00
N ALA A 47 -6.58 -24.81 16.91
CA ALA A 47 -6.39 -25.49 18.18
C ALA A 47 -6.35 -27.02 17.97
N ASP A 48 -5.14 -27.56 17.82
CA ASP A 48 -4.85 -28.97 17.49
C ASP A 48 -4.18 -29.73 18.65
N GLY A 49 -3.91 -29.06 19.76
CA GLY A 49 -3.18 -29.58 20.92
C GLY A 49 -1.65 -29.58 20.75
N ILE A 50 -1.12 -29.03 19.65
CA ILE A 50 0.33 -29.05 19.34
C ILE A 50 0.95 -27.66 19.56
N VAL A 51 2.01 -27.61 20.37
CA VAL A 51 2.76 -26.36 20.61
C VAL A 51 3.72 -26.08 19.46
N GLY A 52 3.21 -25.41 18.42
CA GLY A 52 4.02 -24.87 17.33
C GLY A 52 4.69 -23.54 17.69
N LYS A 53 5.52 -23.02 16.75
CA LYS A 53 6.22 -21.74 16.91
C LYS A 53 5.28 -20.57 17.24
N LYS A 54 4.10 -20.52 16.60
CA LYS A 54 3.10 -19.48 16.83
C LYS A 54 2.46 -19.58 18.21
N THR A 55 2.07 -20.79 18.63
CA THR A 55 1.55 -21.06 19.98
C THR A 55 2.58 -20.65 21.04
N SER A 56 3.83 -21.06 20.87
CA SER A 56 4.92 -20.71 21.78
C SER A 56 5.17 -19.20 21.85
N ALA A 57 5.16 -18.51 20.71
CA ALA A 57 5.28 -17.05 20.66
C ALA A 57 4.11 -16.33 21.35
N ALA A 58 2.87 -16.81 21.16
CA ALA A 58 1.70 -16.27 21.84
C ALA A 58 1.76 -16.46 23.37
N ILE A 59 2.19 -17.65 23.83
CA ILE A 59 2.40 -17.93 25.25
C ILE A 59 3.48 -17.01 25.82
N MET A 60 4.60 -16.84 25.12
CA MET A 60 5.67 -15.95 25.56
C MET A 60 5.17 -14.51 25.71
N LEU A 61 4.40 -14.03 24.74
CA LEU A 61 3.82 -12.68 24.80
C LEU A 61 2.81 -12.54 25.95
N ALA A 62 2.00 -13.56 26.23
CA ALA A 62 1.09 -13.57 27.38
C ALA A 62 1.85 -13.58 28.72
N GLN A 63 2.91 -14.37 28.83
CA GLN A 63 3.80 -14.39 30.00
C GLN A 63 4.45 -13.03 30.24
N GLU A 64 4.90 -12.34 29.18
CA GLU A 64 5.43 -10.97 29.29
C GLU A 64 4.39 -10.03 29.91
N ALA A 65 3.13 -10.08 29.44
CA ALA A 65 2.00 -9.30 29.99
C ALA A 65 1.84 -9.50 31.49
N LEU A 66 1.73 -10.77 31.87
CA LEU A 66 1.43 -11.17 33.23
C LEU A 66 2.58 -10.76 34.15
N ARG A 67 3.82 -10.95 33.72
CA ARG A 67 5.01 -10.53 34.47
C ARG A 67 5.05 -9.03 34.69
N GLU A 68 4.78 -8.24 33.65
CA GLU A 68 4.71 -6.78 33.75
C GLU A 68 3.59 -6.30 34.69
N ASN A 69 2.51 -7.09 34.82
CA ASN A 69 1.42 -6.84 35.76
C ASN A 69 1.65 -7.48 37.15
N GLY A 70 2.88 -7.88 37.47
CA GLY A 70 3.27 -8.32 38.82
C GLY A 70 3.08 -9.81 39.12
N HIS A 71 2.70 -10.64 38.14
CA HIS A 71 2.68 -12.09 38.31
C HIS A 71 4.09 -12.69 38.21
N ASP A 72 4.39 -13.72 39.00
CA ASP A 72 5.70 -14.40 38.99
C ASP A 72 5.79 -15.44 37.87
N VAL A 73 5.77 -14.97 36.62
CA VAL A 73 5.89 -15.84 35.43
C VAL A 73 7.11 -15.49 34.58
N ARG A 74 7.73 -16.52 34.00
CA ARG A 74 8.90 -16.37 33.11
C ARG A 74 8.48 -16.46 31.64
N PRO A 75 8.81 -15.47 30.79
CA PRO A 75 8.57 -15.52 29.34
C PRO A 75 9.43 -16.59 28.66
N SER A 76 8.95 -17.82 28.66
CA SER A 76 9.64 -19.00 28.14
C SER A 76 9.01 -19.49 26.84
N GLY A 77 7.77 -19.08 26.54
CA GLY A 77 6.97 -19.62 25.46
C GLY A 77 6.51 -21.06 25.69
N THR A 78 6.70 -21.56 26.91
CA THR A 78 6.27 -22.89 27.34
C THR A 78 5.03 -22.75 28.25
N PRO A 79 3.98 -23.56 28.06
CA PRO A 79 2.74 -23.48 28.83
C PRO A 79 2.88 -24.20 30.18
N ASP A 80 3.64 -23.61 31.11
CA ASP A 80 3.71 -24.12 32.48
C ASP A 80 2.34 -23.96 33.21
N PRO A 81 2.06 -24.77 34.25
CA PRO A 81 0.74 -24.81 34.89
C PRO A 81 0.25 -23.46 35.44
N GLU A 82 1.15 -22.62 35.94
CA GLU A 82 0.83 -21.31 36.49
C GLU A 82 0.44 -20.33 35.38
N THR A 83 1.26 -20.27 34.33
CA THR A 83 0.95 -19.50 33.10
C THR A 83 -0.40 -19.91 32.52
N VAL A 84 -0.68 -21.21 32.40
CA VAL A 84 -1.96 -21.71 31.87
C VAL A 84 -3.12 -21.27 32.74
N SER A 85 -2.99 -21.39 34.07
CA SER A 85 -4.04 -20.95 35.01
C SER A 85 -4.34 -19.46 34.85
N LEU A 86 -3.31 -18.62 34.77
CA LEU A 86 -3.47 -17.16 34.63
C LEU A 86 -4.10 -16.75 33.29
N ILE A 87 -3.71 -17.40 32.18
CA ILE A 87 -4.30 -17.14 30.85
C ILE A 87 -5.79 -17.51 30.79
N MET A 88 -6.19 -18.53 31.55
CA MET A 88 -7.58 -19.00 31.60
C MET A 88 -8.50 -18.12 32.46
N GLN A 89 -7.95 -17.25 33.31
CA GLN A 89 -8.75 -16.36 34.15
C GLN A 89 -9.33 -15.20 33.33
N GLU A 90 -10.61 -14.89 33.54
CA GLU A 90 -11.27 -13.77 32.84
C GLU A 90 -10.78 -12.41 33.32
N GLU A 91 -10.35 -12.28 34.58
CA GLU A 91 -9.80 -11.02 35.10
C GLU A 91 -8.52 -10.56 34.37
N ASN A 92 -7.80 -11.49 33.73
CA ASN A 92 -6.61 -11.18 32.93
C ASN A 92 -6.94 -10.95 31.44
N ALA A 93 -8.20 -11.05 31.02
CA ALA A 93 -8.56 -11.02 29.60
C ALA A 93 -8.13 -9.70 28.92
N ASP A 94 -8.41 -8.55 29.53
CA ASP A 94 -8.10 -7.24 28.93
C ASP A 94 -6.58 -7.00 28.84
N LEU A 95 -5.84 -7.38 29.89
CA LEU A 95 -4.38 -7.36 29.90
C LEU A 95 -3.78 -8.19 28.76
N LEU A 96 -4.36 -9.37 28.49
CA LEU A 96 -3.89 -10.29 27.47
C LEU A 96 -4.35 -9.90 26.05
N ARG A 97 -5.47 -9.18 25.93
CA ARG A 97 -5.96 -8.61 24.67
C ARG A 97 -5.25 -7.30 24.28
N THR A 98 -4.60 -6.64 25.23
CA THR A 98 -3.87 -5.38 25.00
C THR A 98 -2.74 -5.59 23.99
N LEU A 99 -2.76 -4.80 22.90
CA LEU A 99 -1.72 -4.83 21.88
C LEU A 99 -0.51 -4.00 22.35
N ARG A 100 0.69 -4.57 22.21
CA ARG A 100 1.94 -3.99 22.72
C ARG A 100 3.12 -4.36 21.83
N PRO A 101 4.33 -3.79 22.03
CA PRO A 101 5.53 -4.24 21.35
C PRO A 101 5.69 -5.77 21.39
N GLY A 102 5.91 -6.37 20.22
CA GLY A 102 5.96 -7.83 20.05
C GLY A 102 4.63 -8.50 19.67
N SER A 103 3.49 -7.82 19.82
CA SER A 103 2.20 -8.29 19.26
C SER A 103 2.29 -8.43 17.74
N TRP A 104 1.48 -9.35 17.19
CA TRP A 104 1.41 -9.58 15.75
C TRP A 104 0.06 -10.11 15.31
N GLY A 105 -0.24 -10.01 14.01
CA GLY A 105 -1.45 -10.56 13.41
C GLY A 105 -2.33 -9.48 12.76
N SER A 106 -3.55 -9.87 12.37
CA SER A 106 -4.50 -9.00 11.67
C SER A 106 -4.95 -7.80 12.49
N GLN A 107 -5.10 -7.93 13.82
CA GLN A 107 -5.46 -6.81 14.69
C GLN A 107 -4.38 -5.72 14.66
N VAL A 108 -3.10 -6.09 14.79
CA VAL A 108 -1.98 -5.14 14.66
C VAL A 108 -2.00 -4.50 13.27
N LYS A 109 -2.25 -5.29 12.23
CA LYS A 109 -2.35 -4.76 10.86
C LYS A 109 -3.52 -3.77 10.71
N GLN A 110 -4.64 -3.98 11.39
CA GLN A 110 -5.78 -3.05 11.41
C GLN A 110 -5.40 -1.75 12.13
N VAL A 111 -4.77 -1.84 13.31
CA VAL A 111 -4.25 -0.67 14.05
C VAL A 111 -3.29 0.14 13.19
N GLN A 112 -2.31 -0.52 12.56
CA GLN A 112 -1.36 0.16 11.68
C GLN A 112 -2.06 0.87 10.50
N LYS A 113 -3.06 0.23 9.88
CA LYS A 113 -3.86 0.86 8.81
C LYS A 113 -4.61 2.09 9.32
N GLN A 114 -5.22 1.99 10.50
CA GLN A 114 -5.99 3.08 11.09
C GLN A 114 -5.09 4.25 11.47
N LEU A 115 -3.97 4.00 12.16
CA LEU A 115 -2.98 5.03 12.48
C LEU A 115 -2.36 5.67 11.24
N ALA A 116 -2.11 4.88 10.19
CA ALA A 116 -1.71 5.43 8.89
C ALA A 116 -2.83 6.31 8.31
N GLY A 117 -4.09 5.89 8.43
CA GLY A 117 -5.24 6.71 8.06
C GLY A 117 -5.50 7.94 8.91
N LEU A 118 -4.77 8.11 10.01
CA LEU A 118 -4.73 9.32 10.83
C LEU A 118 -3.43 10.12 10.66
N ASN A 119 -2.59 9.73 9.69
CA ASN A 119 -1.23 10.27 9.50
C ASN A 119 -0.26 10.13 10.68
N LEU A 120 -0.56 9.25 11.64
CA LEU A 120 0.28 8.98 12.80
C LEU A 120 1.36 7.91 12.53
N LEU A 121 1.12 7.02 11.57
CA LEU A 121 2.08 5.99 11.16
C LEU A 121 2.50 6.14 9.70
N GLN A 122 3.82 6.24 9.45
CA GLN A 122 4.37 6.37 8.11
C GLN A 122 4.67 5.03 7.42
N ASP A 123 4.89 3.97 8.19
CA ASP A 123 5.25 2.66 7.67
C ASP A 123 4.07 1.89 7.07
N SER A 124 4.38 0.88 6.26
CA SER A 124 3.39 -0.07 5.75
C SER A 124 2.88 -0.99 6.86
N ALA A 125 1.59 -1.32 6.82
CA ALA A 125 0.99 -2.24 7.77
C ALA A 125 1.46 -3.70 7.52
N ASP A 126 2.46 -4.15 8.28
CA ASP A 126 3.09 -5.47 8.20
C ASP A 126 2.50 -6.49 9.20
N GLY A 127 1.65 -6.02 10.12
CA GLY A 127 1.05 -6.83 11.17
C GLY A 127 2.02 -7.18 12.30
N LYS A 128 3.11 -6.44 12.49
CA LYS A 128 4.07 -6.58 13.60
C LYS A 128 4.14 -5.29 14.40
N TYR A 129 3.90 -5.40 15.70
CA TYR A 129 3.89 -4.24 16.59
C TYR A 129 5.33 -3.94 17.01
N GLY A 130 6.01 -3.10 16.23
CA GLY A 130 7.37 -2.61 16.49
C GLY A 130 7.42 -1.17 16.99
N ALA A 131 8.62 -0.62 17.13
CA ALA A 131 8.86 0.72 17.69
C ALA A 131 8.09 1.85 16.96
N ASN A 132 7.94 1.77 15.64
CA ASN A 132 7.19 2.77 14.89
C ASN A 132 5.67 2.67 15.11
N THR A 133 5.15 1.45 15.32
CA THR A 133 3.74 1.26 15.70
C THR A 133 3.49 1.76 17.12
N GLU A 134 4.41 1.47 18.05
CA GLU A 134 4.38 1.98 19.43
C GLU A 134 4.39 3.51 19.47
N ALA A 135 5.31 4.15 18.74
CA ALA A 135 5.37 5.61 18.65
C ALA A 135 4.09 6.22 18.07
N ALA A 136 3.49 5.58 17.05
CA ALA A 136 2.24 6.03 16.45
C ALA A 136 1.03 5.86 17.39
N VAL A 137 0.97 4.74 18.13
CA VAL A 137 -0.04 4.54 19.18
C VAL A 137 0.12 5.57 20.28
N LYS A 138 1.34 5.84 20.72
CA LYS A 138 1.60 6.88 21.72
C LYS A 138 1.18 8.27 21.25
N ALA A 139 1.41 8.60 19.98
CA ALA A 139 0.94 9.86 19.41
C ALA A 139 -0.60 9.95 19.37
N PHE A 140 -1.28 8.83 19.10
CA PHE A 140 -2.73 8.73 19.20
C PHE A 140 -3.20 8.93 20.65
N GLU A 141 -2.59 8.23 21.60
CA GLU A 141 -2.89 8.34 23.04
C GLU A 141 -2.66 9.77 23.55
N ASP A 142 -1.54 10.41 23.20
CA ASP A 142 -1.22 11.79 23.57
C ASP A 142 -2.26 12.79 23.03
N ALA A 143 -2.80 12.53 21.83
CA ALA A 143 -3.88 13.34 21.26
C ALA A 143 -5.20 13.10 22.00
N MET A 144 -5.53 11.84 22.30
CA MET A 144 -6.76 11.46 23.00
C MET A 144 -6.75 11.87 24.48
N ALA A 145 -5.61 11.80 25.16
CA ALA A 145 -5.46 12.19 26.56
C ALA A 145 -5.78 13.68 26.80
N LYS A 146 -5.64 14.53 25.78
CA LYS A 146 -6.07 15.94 25.83
C LYS A 146 -7.59 16.09 25.84
N GLN A 147 -8.32 15.09 25.32
CA GLN A 147 -9.78 15.10 25.19
C GLN A 147 -10.46 14.31 26.32
N VAL A 148 -9.86 13.18 26.73
CA VAL A 148 -10.39 12.25 27.75
C VAL A 148 -9.28 11.78 28.71
N PRO A 149 -8.69 12.68 29.50
CA PRO A 149 -7.48 12.40 30.30
C PRO A 149 -7.65 11.32 31.36
N GLU A 150 -8.89 11.07 31.82
CA GLU A 150 -9.17 10.06 32.85
C GLU A 150 -9.18 8.62 32.31
N LYS A 151 -9.13 8.44 30.98
CA LYS A 151 -9.31 7.13 30.33
C LYS A 151 -8.12 6.64 29.53
N ILE A 152 -7.12 7.49 29.28
CA ILE A 152 -6.03 7.21 28.33
C ILE A 152 -4.70 7.45 29.03
N THR A 153 -3.80 6.46 28.95
CA THR A 153 -2.41 6.59 29.39
C THR A 153 -1.50 6.47 28.19
N ALA A 154 -0.64 7.46 27.95
CA ALA A 154 0.25 7.46 26.79
C ALA A 154 1.50 6.59 27.02
N ASP A 155 1.32 5.28 27.02
CA ASP A 155 2.37 4.28 27.24
C ASP A 155 2.70 3.43 26.00
N GLY A 156 2.04 3.69 24.87
CA GLY A 156 2.26 2.96 23.62
C GLY A 156 1.66 1.55 23.62
N ARG A 157 0.64 1.29 24.45
CA ARG A 157 -0.05 0.01 24.56
C ARG A 157 -1.53 0.22 24.33
N LEU A 158 -2.08 -0.44 23.33
CA LEU A 158 -3.47 -0.26 22.94
C LEU A 158 -4.35 -1.27 23.69
N THR A 159 -4.97 -0.81 24.78
CA THR A 159 -5.97 -1.59 25.53
C THR A 159 -7.20 -1.89 24.66
N PRO A 160 -8.07 -2.86 25.03
CA PRO A 160 -9.31 -3.12 24.28
C PRO A 160 -10.19 -1.88 24.08
N ASP A 161 -10.34 -1.04 25.11
CA ASP A 161 -11.14 0.19 25.04
C ASP A 161 -10.50 1.23 24.09
N GLU A 162 -9.17 1.37 24.13
CA GLU A 162 -8.43 2.26 23.22
C GLU A 162 -8.43 1.74 21.78
N TYR A 163 -8.41 0.42 21.59
CA TYR A 163 -8.59 -0.21 20.29
C TYR A 163 -9.95 0.14 19.71
N ASP A 164 -11.02 -0.06 20.49
CA ASP A 164 -12.39 0.26 20.05
C ASP A 164 -12.55 1.76 19.76
N LEU A 165 -11.91 2.62 20.55
CA LEU A 165 -11.86 4.06 20.32
C LEU A 165 -11.14 4.41 19.00
N LEU A 166 -9.94 3.85 18.77
CA LEU A 166 -9.16 4.07 17.55
C LEU A 166 -9.92 3.63 16.29
N MET A 167 -10.70 2.55 16.39
CA MET A 167 -11.53 2.04 15.30
C MET A 167 -12.86 2.79 15.13
N GLY A 168 -13.19 3.70 16.05
CA GLY A 168 -14.42 4.49 16.04
C GLY A 168 -14.34 5.78 15.21
N ASP A 169 -15.35 6.64 15.38
CA ASP A 169 -15.39 7.95 14.75
C ASP A 169 -14.58 8.97 15.55
N LEU A 170 -13.38 9.29 15.05
CA LEU A 170 -12.44 10.18 15.72
C LEU A 170 -12.65 11.67 15.41
N ARG A 171 -13.62 12.02 14.54
CA ARG A 171 -13.89 13.42 14.16
C ARG A 171 -14.28 14.28 15.35
N ALA A 172 -15.02 13.71 16.30
CA ALA A 172 -15.41 14.37 17.54
C ALA A 172 -14.22 14.81 18.41
N TYR A 173 -13.04 14.22 18.19
CA TYR A 173 -11.81 14.45 18.96
C TYR A 173 -10.79 15.30 18.20
N GLY A 174 -11.17 15.89 17.06
CA GLY A 174 -10.30 16.77 16.27
C GLY A 174 -9.28 16.03 15.41
N PHE A 175 -9.44 14.72 15.21
CA PHE A 175 -8.68 14.02 14.18
C PHE A 175 -9.22 14.42 12.81
N GLU A 176 -8.38 15.12 12.06
CA GLU A 176 -8.58 15.42 10.65
C GLU A 176 -7.46 14.72 9.86
N ALA A 177 -7.83 14.13 8.71
CA ALA A 177 -6.97 13.47 7.72
C ALA A 177 -6.65 11.97 7.89
N PRO A 178 -6.42 11.24 6.80
CA PRO A 178 -7.19 11.26 5.55
C PRO A 178 -8.46 10.38 5.63
N ILE A 179 -8.57 9.52 6.65
CA ILE A 179 -9.68 8.56 6.74
C ILE A 179 -11.04 9.22 7.01
N CYS A 180 -11.06 10.39 7.66
CA CYS A 180 -12.28 11.09 8.06
C CYS A 180 -12.93 11.96 6.97
N PHE A 181 -12.42 11.96 5.74
CA PHE A 181 -12.98 12.76 4.65
C PHE A 181 -14.36 12.23 4.21
N ASP A 182 -15.32 13.12 4.10
CA ASP A 182 -16.67 12.82 3.63
C ASP A 182 -16.73 12.85 2.09
N ASP A 183 -16.65 11.67 1.48
CA ASP A 183 -16.68 11.52 0.02
C ASP A 183 -17.98 12.02 -0.63
N SER A 184 -19.05 12.30 0.15
CA SER A 184 -20.30 12.89 -0.38
C SER A 184 -20.21 14.41 -0.62
N HIS A 185 -19.16 15.04 -0.10
CA HIS A 185 -18.86 16.47 -0.26
C HIS A 185 -17.47 16.67 -0.90
N PRO A 186 -17.29 16.22 -2.16
CA PRO A 186 -15.99 16.26 -2.82
C PRO A 186 -15.41 17.68 -2.91
N GLU A 187 -16.24 18.72 -2.97
CA GLU A 187 -15.84 20.13 -3.03
C GLU A 187 -15.04 20.61 -1.81
N LYS A 188 -15.08 19.87 -0.69
CA LYS A 188 -14.34 20.19 0.54
C LYS A 188 -12.93 19.59 0.57
N LEU A 189 -12.54 18.86 -0.48
CA LEU A 189 -11.24 18.22 -0.53
C LEU A 189 -10.12 19.27 -0.46
N ASN A 190 -9.10 18.95 0.33
CA ASN A 190 -7.84 19.69 0.37
C ASN A 190 -6.69 18.70 0.62
N GLY A 191 -5.44 19.16 0.53
CA GLY A 191 -4.25 18.31 0.63
C GLY A 191 -4.14 17.50 1.94
N ASN A 192 -4.75 17.94 3.04
CA ASN A 192 -4.72 17.19 4.30
C ASN A 192 -5.48 15.87 4.17
N TYR A 193 -6.56 15.84 3.37
CA TYR A 193 -7.38 14.64 3.18
C TYR A 193 -6.82 13.64 2.14
N LEU A 194 -5.57 13.82 1.71
CA LEU A 194 -4.87 12.90 0.83
C LEU A 194 -3.82 12.09 1.60
N TYR A 195 -3.72 10.80 1.32
CA TYR A 195 -2.72 9.89 1.89
C TYR A 195 -1.34 10.06 1.27
N ALA A 196 -1.26 10.40 -0.02
CA ALA A 196 -0.02 10.67 -0.73
C ALA A 196 0.71 11.87 -0.12
N LYS A 197 2.05 11.85 -0.19
CA LYS A 197 2.89 12.97 0.27
C LYS A 197 2.78 14.15 -0.69
N HIS A 198 2.77 13.85 -1.99
CA HIS A 198 2.67 14.87 -3.03
C HIS A 198 1.51 14.53 -3.97
N ALA A 199 0.74 15.54 -4.37
CA ALA A 199 -0.33 15.39 -5.32
C ALA A 199 -0.51 16.64 -6.18
N CYS A 200 -0.94 16.45 -7.42
CA CYS A 200 -1.34 17.53 -8.31
C CYS A 200 -2.50 17.04 -9.18
N LEU A 201 -3.56 17.84 -9.28
CA LEU A 201 -4.70 17.62 -10.15
C LEU A 201 -4.85 18.81 -11.09
N ILE A 202 -4.93 18.55 -12.39
CA ILE A 202 -5.10 19.58 -13.41
C ILE A 202 -6.26 19.27 -14.34
N ASN A 203 -6.84 20.33 -14.91
CA ASN A 203 -7.63 20.22 -16.13
C ASN A 203 -6.68 20.02 -17.31
N ALA A 204 -6.87 18.94 -18.08
CA ALA A 204 -5.98 18.57 -19.17
C ALA A 204 -6.04 19.55 -20.36
N VAL A 205 -7.18 20.19 -20.59
CA VAL A 205 -7.37 21.12 -21.70
C VAL A 205 -6.74 22.47 -21.37
N THR A 206 -7.16 23.09 -20.27
CA THR A 206 -6.69 24.43 -19.88
C THR A 206 -5.27 24.40 -19.31
N GLY A 207 -4.88 23.30 -18.67
CA GLY A 207 -3.64 23.19 -17.90
C GLY A 207 -3.72 23.84 -16.52
N GLU A 208 -4.91 24.29 -16.12
CA GLU A 208 -5.14 24.87 -14.80
C GLU A 208 -4.99 23.82 -13.70
N SER A 209 -4.35 24.22 -12.60
CA SER A 209 -4.22 23.41 -11.41
C SER A 209 -5.44 23.59 -10.50
N LEU A 210 -6.12 22.49 -10.21
CA LEU A 210 -7.34 22.47 -9.41
C LEU A 210 -7.06 22.17 -7.94
N LEU A 211 -6.08 21.29 -7.66
CA LEU A 211 -5.65 20.96 -6.31
C LEU A 211 -4.18 20.57 -6.29
N GLU A 212 -3.48 21.06 -5.27
CA GLU A 212 -2.05 20.80 -5.04
C GLU A 212 -1.79 20.38 -3.60
N LYS A 213 -0.90 19.41 -3.43
CA LYS A 213 -0.29 19.06 -2.15
C LYS A 213 1.20 18.88 -2.38
N ASP A 214 2.01 19.80 -1.87
CA ASP A 214 3.47 19.78 -2.03
C ASP A 214 3.92 19.48 -3.47
N ALA A 215 3.18 19.99 -4.46
CA ALA A 215 3.19 19.51 -5.84
C ALA A 215 4.53 19.72 -6.56
N ASP A 216 5.33 20.68 -6.11
CA ASP A 216 6.65 21.03 -6.65
C ASP A 216 7.81 20.36 -5.92
N THR A 217 7.54 19.61 -4.84
CA THR A 217 8.61 18.96 -4.06
C THR A 217 9.26 17.84 -4.88
N PRO A 218 10.61 17.86 -5.06
CA PRO A 218 11.30 16.75 -5.69
C PRO A 218 11.17 15.45 -4.88
N ALA A 219 10.72 14.40 -5.55
CA ALA A 219 10.54 13.06 -4.99
C ALA A 219 10.94 11.99 -6.01
N GLU A 220 11.24 10.79 -5.52
CA GLU A 220 11.54 9.65 -6.39
C GLU A 220 10.29 9.24 -7.19
N PRO A 221 10.34 9.17 -8.53
CA PRO A 221 9.18 8.84 -9.37
C PRO A 221 8.77 7.36 -9.36
N ALA A 222 9.68 6.46 -8.94
CA ALA A 222 9.62 5.06 -9.31
C ALA A 222 9.33 4.89 -10.82
N SER A 223 8.59 3.85 -11.22
CA SER A 223 8.26 3.60 -12.63
C SER A 223 7.37 4.64 -13.32
N THR A 224 6.89 5.69 -12.65
CA THR A 224 6.22 6.80 -13.35
C THR A 224 7.17 7.54 -14.30
N THR A 225 8.49 7.40 -14.12
CA THR A 225 9.54 7.79 -15.07
C THR A 225 9.27 7.32 -16.50
N LYS A 226 8.62 6.16 -16.68
CA LYS A 226 8.37 5.59 -18.01
C LYS A 226 7.41 6.44 -18.86
N ILE A 227 6.64 7.36 -18.25
CA ILE A 227 5.92 8.40 -18.99
C ILE A 227 6.90 9.27 -19.78
N MET A 228 7.95 9.74 -19.10
CA MET A 228 9.00 10.54 -19.70
C MET A 228 9.80 9.76 -20.74
N THR A 229 10.07 8.49 -20.48
CA THR A 229 10.74 7.58 -21.43
C THR A 229 9.94 7.43 -22.71
N LEU A 230 8.62 7.18 -22.61
CA LEU A 230 7.76 7.06 -23.78
C LEU A 230 7.69 8.38 -24.57
N ILE A 231 7.51 9.51 -23.89
CA ILE A 231 7.49 10.84 -24.51
C ILE A 231 8.79 11.12 -25.29
N THR A 232 9.93 10.75 -24.70
CA THR A 232 11.26 10.99 -25.28
C THR A 232 11.55 10.05 -26.44
N ALA A 233 11.11 8.79 -26.37
CA ALA A 233 11.37 7.78 -27.40
C ALA A 233 10.56 7.98 -28.68
N LEU A 234 9.28 8.39 -28.57
CA LEU A 234 8.37 8.50 -29.72
C LEU A 234 8.93 9.32 -30.92
N PRO A 235 9.59 10.48 -30.74
CA PRO A 235 10.20 11.21 -31.87
C PRO A 235 11.56 10.64 -32.33
N LEU A 236 12.17 9.72 -31.59
CA LEU A 236 13.50 9.18 -31.85
C LEU A 236 13.47 7.80 -32.53
N CYS A 237 12.30 7.16 -32.61
CA CYS A 237 12.14 5.83 -33.16
C CYS A 237 11.01 5.74 -34.19
N ASP A 238 11.15 4.82 -35.13
CA ASP A 238 10.04 4.35 -35.96
C ASP A 238 9.33 3.19 -35.22
N PRO A 239 8.06 3.35 -34.80
CA PRO A 239 7.34 2.33 -34.06
C PRO A 239 7.20 1.00 -34.82
N ASP A 240 7.13 1.03 -36.15
CA ASP A 240 6.93 -0.16 -36.96
C ASP A 240 8.24 -0.87 -37.32
N LYS A 241 9.39 -0.27 -37.00
CA LYS A 241 10.70 -0.85 -37.24
C LYS A 241 10.90 -2.12 -36.41
N VAL A 242 11.32 -3.18 -37.08
CA VAL A 242 11.81 -4.40 -36.41
C VAL A 242 13.16 -4.09 -35.76
N ILE A 243 13.22 -4.26 -34.44
CA ILE A 243 14.41 -4.08 -33.63
C ILE A 243 14.95 -5.43 -33.17
N VAL A 244 16.21 -5.44 -32.75
CA VAL A 244 16.84 -6.54 -32.05
C VAL A 244 17.05 -6.09 -30.61
N ILE A 245 16.61 -6.86 -29.65
CA ILE A 245 16.77 -6.51 -28.23
C ILE A 245 18.27 -6.50 -27.89
N PRO A 246 18.80 -5.39 -27.34
CA PRO A 246 20.21 -5.25 -27.00
C PRO A 246 20.58 -6.05 -25.75
N GLU A 247 21.87 -6.33 -25.53
CA GLU A 247 22.36 -7.03 -24.34
C GLU A 247 22.15 -6.20 -23.06
N GLU A 248 22.25 -4.88 -23.20
CA GLU A 248 22.00 -3.87 -22.16
C GLU A 248 20.58 -3.92 -21.59
N ALA A 249 19.65 -4.63 -22.24
CA ALA A 249 18.34 -4.95 -21.67
C ALA A 249 18.46 -5.68 -20.32
N LEU A 250 19.52 -6.46 -20.11
CA LEU A 250 19.76 -7.21 -18.87
C LEU A 250 20.53 -6.41 -17.81
N ASP A 251 21.02 -5.21 -18.14
CA ASP A 251 21.74 -4.33 -17.21
C ASP A 251 20.78 -3.57 -16.29
N ILE A 252 20.04 -4.35 -15.50
CA ILE A 252 19.03 -3.88 -14.56
C ILE A 252 19.18 -4.60 -13.22
N PRO A 253 18.82 -3.95 -12.08
CA PRO A 253 18.82 -4.60 -10.78
C PRO A 253 18.02 -5.90 -10.75
N ALA A 254 18.49 -6.88 -9.97
CA ALA A 254 17.91 -8.24 -9.96
C ALA A 254 16.44 -8.28 -9.51
N ASP A 255 16.03 -7.36 -8.66
CA ASP A 255 14.67 -7.19 -8.12
C ASP A 255 13.75 -6.33 -9.03
N SER A 256 14.25 -5.91 -10.19
CA SER A 256 13.49 -5.10 -11.15
C SER A 256 12.31 -5.85 -11.75
N THR A 257 11.23 -5.12 -12.03
CA THR A 257 10.16 -5.61 -12.91
C THR A 257 10.67 -5.78 -14.33
N ARG A 258 10.31 -6.89 -14.96
CA ARG A 258 10.76 -7.31 -16.29
C ARG A 258 9.58 -7.58 -17.22
N VAL A 259 9.80 -7.35 -18.50
CA VAL A 259 8.96 -7.88 -19.59
C VAL A 259 9.66 -9.16 -20.07
N PRO A 260 8.95 -10.17 -20.61
CA PRO A 260 9.63 -11.32 -21.21
C PRO A 260 10.38 -10.97 -22.52
N VAL A 261 11.12 -9.85 -22.59
CA VAL A 261 12.01 -9.47 -23.70
C VAL A 261 13.42 -9.95 -23.41
N TYR A 262 14.05 -10.59 -24.39
CA TYR A 262 15.36 -11.21 -24.20
C TYR A 262 16.35 -10.75 -25.28
N PRO A 263 17.64 -10.55 -24.94
CA PRO A 263 18.65 -10.17 -25.92
C PRO A 263 18.66 -11.06 -27.17
N GLY A 264 18.83 -10.43 -28.33
CA GLY A 264 18.82 -11.10 -29.63
C GLY A 264 17.42 -11.39 -30.20
N GLU A 265 16.34 -11.28 -29.42
CA GLU A 265 14.98 -11.40 -29.95
C GLU A 265 14.64 -10.26 -30.92
N LYS A 266 13.78 -10.57 -31.90
CA LYS A 266 13.25 -9.60 -32.84
C LYS A 266 11.79 -9.30 -32.53
N MET A 267 11.45 -8.02 -32.46
CA MET A 267 10.08 -7.51 -32.30
C MET A 267 9.99 -6.10 -32.87
N THR A 268 8.78 -5.54 -33.00
CA THR A 268 8.65 -4.14 -33.40
C THR A 268 8.98 -3.22 -32.22
N MET A 269 9.41 -1.99 -32.49
CA MET A 269 9.55 -0.97 -31.44
C MET A 269 8.21 -0.73 -30.73
N LYS A 270 7.09 -0.76 -31.45
CA LYS A 270 5.74 -0.65 -30.89
C LYS A 270 5.45 -1.72 -29.84
N ASP A 271 5.77 -2.99 -30.13
CA ASP A 271 5.63 -4.09 -29.16
C ASP A 271 6.46 -3.86 -27.90
N LEU A 272 7.68 -3.32 -28.05
CA LEU A 272 8.59 -3.03 -26.94
C LEU A 272 8.01 -1.92 -26.05
N LEU A 273 7.46 -0.86 -26.65
CA LEU A 273 6.82 0.25 -25.94
C LEU A 273 5.55 -0.20 -25.18
N TYR A 274 4.73 -1.06 -25.79
CA TYR A 274 3.59 -1.68 -25.10
C TYR A 274 4.03 -2.54 -23.91
N GLY A 275 5.05 -3.38 -24.11
CA GLY A 275 5.66 -4.16 -23.04
C GLY A 275 6.12 -3.28 -21.89
N MET A 276 6.90 -2.23 -22.19
CA MET A 276 7.42 -1.27 -21.22
C MET A 276 6.31 -0.65 -20.37
N MET A 277 5.21 -0.20 -20.99
CA MET A 277 4.14 0.50 -20.26
C MET A 277 3.23 -0.43 -19.46
N ILE A 278 2.80 -1.55 -20.06
CA ILE A 278 1.85 -2.49 -19.42
C ILE A 278 2.53 -3.30 -18.32
N ARG A 279 3.71 -3.86 -18.57
CA ARG A 279 4.43 -4.69 -17.59
C ARG A 279 5.42 -3.91 -16.73
N SER A 280 5.60 -2.62 -17.02
CA SER A 280 6.57 -1.77 -16.32
C SER A 280 8.01 -2.29 -16.41
N GLY A 281 8.37 -2.98 -17.49
CA GLY A 281 9.68 -3.63 -17.61
C GLY A 281 10.83 -2.63 -17.67
N ASN A 282 11.82 -2.82 -16.79
CA ASN A 282 13.04 -2.01 -16.77
C ASN A 282 13.97 -2.40 -17.93
N ASP A 283 13.96 -3.68 -18.29
CA ASP A 283 14.63 -4.26 -19.45
C ASP A 283 14.17 -3.62 -20.77
N ALA A 284 12.86 -3.48 -20.92
CA ALA A 284 12.26 -2.80 -22.07
C ALA A 284 12.64 -1.32 -22.10
N ALA A 285 12.65 -0.64 -20.96
CA ALA A 285 13.05 0.77 -20.88
C ALA A 285 14.55 1.00 -21.20
N ASN A 286 15.44 0.13 -20.73
CA ASN A 286 16.86 0.15 -21.13
C ASN A 286 17.02 -0.13 -22.63
N SER A 287 16.27 -1.11 -23.16
CA SER A 287 16.27 -1.41 -24.58
C SER A 287 15.84 -0.20 -25.41
N VAL A 288 14.76 0.47 -25.01
CA VAL A 288 14.30 1.72 -25.65
C VAL A 288 15.40 2.77 -25.63
N ALA A 289 16.06 2.98 -24.49
CA ALA A 289 17.13 3.95 -24.36
C ALA A 289 18.30 3.69 -25.33
N VAL A 290 18.80 2.46 -25.35
CA VAL A 290 19.92 2.05 -26.22
C VAL A 290 19.53 2.12 -27.69
N LEU A 291 18.33 1.68 -28.06
CA LEU A 291 17.86 1.69 -29.44
C LEU A 291 17.59 3.10 -29.97
N CYS A 292 17.23 4.05 -29.12
CA CYS A 292 16.93 5.44 -29.51
C CYS A 292 18.16 6.36 -29.46
N SER A 293 19.06 6.17 -28.49
CA SER A 293 20.16 7.11 -28.21
C SER A 293 21.54 6.46 -28.11
N GLY A 294 21.64 5.15 -28.32
CA GLY A 294 22.90 4.40 -28.30
C GLY A 294 23.38 3.99 -26.89
N SER A 295 22.93 4.64 -25.83
CA SER A 295 23.19 4.25 -24.44
C SER A 295 22.12 4.76 -23.48
N VAL A 296 22.09 4.19 -22.26
CA VAL A 296 21.23 4.67 -21.16
C VAL A 296 21.54 6.12 -20.79
N ASP A 297 22.82 6.48 -20.70
CA ASP A 297 23.26 7.83 -20.33
C ASP A 297 22.85 8.87 -21.39
N ALA A 298 23.08 8.57 -22.67
CA ALA A 298 22.69 9.46 -23.76
C ALA A 298 21.16 9.65 -23.83
N PHE A 299 20.39 8.59 -23.53
CA PHE A 299 18.94 8.71 -23.46
C PHE A 299 18.49 9.53 -22.24
N ALA A 300 19.16 9.41 -21.09
CA ALA A 300 18.87 10.24 -19.93
C ALA A 300 19.13 11.74 -20.21
N GLU A 301 20.15 12.07 -21.01
CA GLU A 301 20.36 13.44 -21.51
C GLU A 301 19.19 13.94 -22.36
N GLU A 302 18.67 13.12 -23.29
CA GLU A 302 17.48 13.45 -24.08
C GLU A 302 16.22 13.59 -23.21
N MET A 303 16.05 12.76 -22.18
CA MET A 303 14.96 12.90 -21.22
C MET A 303 15.05 14.24 -20.47
N ASN A 304 16.23 14.64 -20.00
CA ASN A 304 16.42 15.90 -19.29
C ASN A 304 16.25 17.12 -20.21
N LYS A 305 16.68 17.02 -21.46
CA LYS A 305 16.44 18.03 -22.48
C LYS A 305 14.94 18.20 -22.74
N LYS A 306 14.21 17.10 -22.93
CA LYS A 306 12.76 17.13 -23.10
C LYS A 306 12.06 17.65 -21.84
N ALA A 307 12.52 17.29 -20.64
CA ALA A 307 11.96 17.82 -19.39
C ALA A 307 12.09 19.34 -19.31
N LYS A 308 13.27 19.88 -19.70
CA LYS A 308 13.50 21.33 -19.81
C LYS A 308 12.61 21.99 -20.86
N GLU A 309 12.41 21.36 -22.01
CA GLU A 309 11.49 21.85 -23.07
C GLU A 309 10.04 21.93 -22.58
N LEU A 310 9.63 21.01 -21.71
CA LEU A 310 8.29 20.97 -21.12
C LEU A 310 8.14 21.87 -19.88
N GLY A 311 9.22 22.51 -19.41
CA GLY A 311 9.20 23.34 -18.21
C GLY A 311 9.18 22.56 -16.89
N MET A 312 9.61 21.30 -16.89
CA MET A 312 9.64 20.42 -15.72
C MET A 312 10.83 20.79 -14.80
N ALA A 313 10.68 21.88 -14.04
CA ALA A 313 11.77 22.52 -13.30
C ALA A 313 12.31 21.70 -12.11
N ASN A 314 11.53 20.73 -11.61
CA ASN A 314 11.85 19.90 -10.45
C ASN A 314 12.23 18.46 -10.85
N SER A 315 12.62 18.27 -12.12
CA SER A 315 12.89 16.97 -12.70
C SER A 315 14.36 16.78 -13.10
N ARG A 316 14.91 15.62 -12.72
CA ARG A 316 16.19 15.10 -13.17
C ARG A 316 16.11 13.59 -13.35
N PHE A 317 16.25 13.15 -14.59
CA PHE A 317 16.26 11.75 -14.97
C PHE A 317 17.70 11.24 -15.12
N VAL A 318 17.97 10.04 -14.64
CA VAL A 318 19.30 9.41 -14.69
C VAL A 318 19.24 8.00 -15.28
N ASN A 319 18.04 7.46 -15.43
CA ASN A 319 17.76 6.19 -16.08
C ASN A 319 16.33 6.21 -16.66
N PRO A 320 16.01 5.36 -17.64
CA PRO A 320 14.72 5.36 -18.35
C PRO A 320 13.62 4.59 -17.60
N HIS A 321 13.94 3.88 -16.53
CA HIS A 321 13.01 2.96 -15.89
C HIS A 321 12.45 3.46 -14.55
N GLY A 322 13.14 4.40 -13.90
CA GLY A 322 12.77 4.94 -12.60
C GLY A 322 13.14 4.06 -11.41
N TYR A 323 14.17 3.23 -11.55
CA TYR A 323 14.75 2.57 -10.37
C TYR A 323 15.53 3.62 -9.58
N THR A 324 15.52 3.48 -8.26
CA THR A 324 16.15 4.44 -7.35
C THR A 324 17.64 4.61 -7.69
N ALA A 325 18.05 5.85 -7.91
CA ALA A 325 19.40 6.23 -8.25
C ALA A 325 19.66 7.66 -7.78
N GLU A 326 20.93 7.97 -7.49
CA GLU A 326 21.31 9.26 -6.92
C GLU A 326 20.93 10.44 -7.84
N GLY A 327 20.17 11.38 -7.26
CA GLY A 327 19.65 12.55 -7.97
C GLY A 327 18.64 12.22 -9.07
N HIS A 328 17.99 11.05 -9.04
CA HIS A 328 16.81 10.75 -9.84
C HIS A 328 15.55 11.27 -9.15
N SER A 329 14.93 12.31 -9.71
CA SER A 329 13.74 12.93 -9.09
C SER A 329 12.82 13.58 -10.12
N THR A 330 11.58 13.78 -9.71
CA THR A 330 10.57 14.60 -10.40
C THR A 330 9.66 15.24 -9.33
N SER A 331 8.60 15.92 -9.75
CA SER A 331 7.54 16.40 -8.85
C SER A 331 6.15 15.97 -9.37
N ALA A 332 5.13 16.08 -8.52
CA ALA A 332 3.76 15.76 -8.94
C ALA A 332 3.29 16.71 -10.06
N ARG A 333 3.67 17.99 -10.00
CA ARG A 333 3.40 18.98 -11.05
C ARG A 333 4.09 18.63 -12.37
N ASP A 334 5.36 18.24 -12.31
CA ASP A 334 6.11 17.88 -13.51
C ASP A 334 5.55 16.62 -14.18
N LEU A 335 5.10 15.66 -13.37
CA LEU A 335 4.47 14.44 -13.89
C LEU A 335 3.15 14.69 -14.60
N VAL A 336 2.26 15.54 -14.07
CA VAL A 336 1.03 15.90 -14.78
C VAL A 336 1.32 16.75 -16.02
N THR A 337 2.36 17.59 -16.00
CA THR A 337 2.84 18.34 -17.17
C THR A 337 3.30 17.38 -18.28
N ALA A 338 4.12 16.38 -17.94
CA ALA A 338 4.56 15.35 -18.88
C ALA A 338 3.37 14.55 -19.43
N ALA A 339 2.46 14.09 -18.57
CA ALA A 339 1.29 13.34 -18.99
C ALA A 339 0.37 14.16 -19.90
N ARG A 340 0.15 15.45 -19.59
CA ARG A 340 -0.63 16.37 -20.43
C ARG A 340 -0.04 16.51 -21.83
N TYR A 341 1.28 16.71 -21.93
CA TYR A 341 1.98 16.73 -23.21
C TYR A 341 1.85 15.38 -23.94
N GLY A 342 2.11 14.27 -23.25
CA GLY A 342 2.02 12.93 -23.81
C GLY A 342 0.64 12.67 -24.41
N LEU A 343 -0.43 13.06 -23.71
CA LEU A 343 -1.80 12.89 -24.19
C LEU A 343 -2.13 13.67 -25.47
N THR A 344 -1.31 14.64 -25.90
CA THR A 344 -1.48 15.27 -27.22
C THR A 344 -0.94 14.40 -28.36
N GLN A 345 -0.13 13.39 -28.06
CA GLN A 345 0.49 12.49 -29.04
C GLN A 345 -0.40 11.24 -29.23
N PRO A 346 -0.89 10.94 -30.46
CA PRO A 346 -1.82 9.83 -30.67
C PRO A 346 -1.29 8.47 -30.21
N LEU A 347 -0.04 8.14 -30.54
CA LEU A 347 0.56 6.85 -30.18
C LEU A 347 0.87 6.75 -28.67
N PHE A 348 1.25 7.86 -28.01
CA PHE A 348 1.35 7.87 -26.55
C PHE A 348 0.01 7.53 -25.93
N ARG A 349 -1.06 8.22 -26.35
CA ARG A 349 -2.42 8.00 -25.84
C ARG A 349 -2.85 6.55 -26.03
N GLU A 350 -2.68 6.01 -27.23
CA GLU A 350 -2.95 4.60 -27.58
C GLU A 350 -2.28 3.64 -26.58
N ILE A 351 -0.97 3.83 -26.35
CA ILE A 351 -0.18 2.95 -25.49
C ILE A 351 -0.57 3.10 -24.00
N VAL A 352 -0.69 4.32 -23.49
CA VAL A 352 -0.92 4.52 -22.05
C VAL A 352 -2.32 4.13 -21.61
N THR A 353 -3.31 4.11 -22.51
CA THR A 353 -4.67 3.63 -22.21
C THR A 353 -4.87 2.13 -22.46
N CYS A 354 -3.85 1.44 -22.97
CA CYS A 354 -3.96 0.03 -23.33
C CYS A 354 -3.93 -0.87 -22.08
N MET A 355 -5.01 -1.64 -21.89
CA MET A 355 -5.14 -2.55 -20.74
C MET A 355 -4.60 -3.95 -20.99
N TYR A 356 -4.53 -4.38 -22.25
CA TYR A 356 -4.02 -5.69 -22.63
C TYR A 356 -3.38 -5.63 -24.01
N TYR A 357 -2.30 -6.38 -24.20
CA TYR A 357 -1.59 -6.44 -25.46
C TYR A 357 -1.02 -7.85 -25.66
N THR A 358 -1.01 -8.32 -26.91
CA THR A 358 -0.43 -9.61 -27.26
C THR A 358 0.90 -9.37 -27.95
N LEU A 359 1.99 -9.69 -27.26
CA LEU A 359 3.34 -9.61 -27.82
C LEU A 359 3.57 -10.68 -28.90
N PRO A 360 4.55 -10.51 -29.80
CA PRO A 360 4.90 -11.58 -30.74
C PRO A 360 5.38 -12.83 -29.98
N VAL A 361 4.92 -14.00 -30.43
CA VAL A 361 5.41 -15.30 -29.94
C VAL A 361 6.85 -15.49 -30.42
N THR A 362 7.72 -15.93 -29.52
CA THR A 362 9.11 -16.26 -29.81
C THR A 362 9.45 -17.62 -29.18
N GLU A 363 10.63 -18.17 -29.48
CA GLU A 363 11.10 -19.40 -28.80
C GLU A 363 11.15 -19.24 -27.27
N GLN A 364 11.43 -18.02 -26.79
CA GLN A 364 11.56 -17.71 -25.35
C GLN A 364 10.26 -17.16 -24.73
N ARG A 365 9.26 -16.79 -25.53
CA ARG A 365 7.98 -16.21 -25.10
C ARG A 365 6.80 -17.07 -25.56
N LYS A 366 6.36 -17.96 -24.66
CA LYS A 366 5.24 -18.88 -24.90
C LYS A 366 3.87 -18.33 -24.49
N ASP A 367 3.83 -17.44 -23.50
CA ASP A 367 2.62 -16.69 -23.12
C ASP A 367 2.79 -15.22 -23.53
N PRO A 368 2.20 -14.81 -24.68
CA PRO A 368 2.38 -13.47 -25.21
C PRO A 368 1.44 -12.43 -24.60
N LEU A 369 0.39 -12.84 -23.88
CA LEU A 369 -0.63 -11.92 -23.41
C LEU A 369 -0.15 -11.20 -22.15
N ILE A 370 -0.01 -9.88 -22.26
CA ILE A 370 0.26 -9.00 -21.12
C ILE A 370 -0.98 -8.18 -20.81
N SER A 371 -1.22 -7.94 -19.52
CA SER A 371 -2.38 -7.16 -19.06
C SER A 371 -2.03 -6.28 -17.86
N LEU A 372 -2.67 -5.12 -17.79
CA LEU A 372 -2.76 -4.28 -16.61
C LEU A 372 -3.81 -4.87 -15.67
N LYS A 373 -3.43 -5.05 -14.41
CA LYS A 373 -4.30 -5.58 -13.35
C LYS A 373 -4.38 -4.58 -12.20
N TRP A 374 -4.81 -3.36 -12.52
CA TRP A 374 -5.02 -2.31 -11.51
C TRP A 374 -6.49 -2.27 -11.12
N GLU A 375 -6.70 -2.19 -9.81
CA GLU A 375 -8.00 -2.22 -9.15
C GLU A 375 -8.90 -1.05 -9.61
N ILE A 376 -8.31 0.09 -9.95
CA ILE A 376 -9.02 1.28 -10.44
C ILE A 376 -9.78 1.07 -11.75
N PHE A 377 -9.42 0.05 -12.53
CA PHE A 377 -10.05 -0.25 -13.82
C PHE A 377 -10.93 -1.50 -13.79
N ASP A 378 -11.05 -2.16 -12.64
CA ASP A 378 -11.86 -3.37 -12.49
C ASP A 378 -13.21 -3.02 -11.85
N PRO A 379 -14.34 -3.10 -12.58
CA PRO A 379 -15.67 -2.82 -12.02
C PRO A 379 -16.06 -3.69 -10.82
N GLY A 380 -15.40 -4.82 -10.60
CA GLY A 380 -15.59 -5.66 -9.41
C GLY A 380 -14.79 -5.22 -8.19
N SER A 381 -13.93 -4.21 -8.31
CA SER A 381 -13.09 -3.72 -7.22
C SER A 381 -13.77 -2.61 -6.41
N GLU A 382 -13.53 -2.59 -5.09
CA GLU A 382 -13.90 -1.47 -4.22
C GLU A 382 -13.17 -0.16 -4.58
N TYR A 383 -12.04 -0.24 -5.30
CA TYR A 383 -11.26 0.91 -5.74
C TYR A 383 -11.56 1.33 -7.17
N TYR A 384 -12.57 0.74 -7.81
CA TYR A 384 -12.96 1.08 -9.17
C TYR A 384 -13.28 2.58 -9.28
N ILE A 385 -12.71 3.23 -10.28
CA ILE A 385 -13.02 4.62 -10.63
C ILE A 385 -13.63 4.58 -12.04
N PRO A 386 -14.97 4.66 -12.17
CA PRO A 386 -15.61 4.82 -13.48
C PRO A 386 -14.96 5.98 -14.23
N HIS A 387 -14.75 5.84 -15.54
CA HIS A 387 -14.14 6.88 -16.39
C HIS A 387 -12.66 7.21 -16.15
N ALA A 388 -11.98 6.52 -15.23
CA ALA A 388 -10.52 6.57 -15.17
C ALA A 388 -9.89 5.94 -16.43
N ALA A 389 -8.82 6.54 -16.93
CA ALA A 389 -8.17 6.14 -18.18
C ALA A 389 -6.64 6.18 -18.08
N GLY A 390 -6.03 5.03 -18.38
CA GLY A 390 -4.60 4.89 -18.68
C GLY A 390 -3.63 5.32 -17.58
N GLY A 391 -2.45 5.75 -17.98
CA GLY A 391 -1.44 6.28 -17.07
C GLY A 391 -0.34 5.28 -16.69
N LYS A 392 0.32 5.52 -15.56
CA LYS A 392 1.46 4.72 -15.10
C LYS A 392 1.54 4.70 -13.58
N SER A 393 1.61 3.50 -12.99
CA SER A 393 2.01 3.29 -11.59
C SER A 393 3.52 3.07 -11.43
N GLY A 394 4.02 3.31 -10.23
CA GLY A 394 5.37 2.97 -9.80
C GLY A 394 5.43 2.70 -8.31
N TYR A 395 6.37 1.85 -7.90
CA TYR A 395 6.67 1.62 -6.49
C TYR A 395 8.14 1.26 -6.34
N THR A 396 8.81 1.87 -5.38
CA THR A 396 10.02 1.37 -4.72
C THR A 396 9.85 1.56 -3.22
N SER A 397 10.67 0.89 -2.40
CA SER A 397 10.61 1.05 -0.94
C SER A 397 10.88 2.49 -0.50
N THR A 398 11.70 3.24 -1.24
CA THR A 398 12.08 4.63 -0.95
C THR A 398 11.09 5.65 -1.55
N ALA A 399 10.59 5.40 -2.77
CA ALA A 399 9.62 6.29 -3.43
C ALA A 399 8.20 6.18 -2.86
N GLY A 400 7.86 5.03 -2.25
CA GLY A 400 6.47 4.68 -2.00
C GLY A 400 5.68 4.44 -3.30
N PHE A 401 4.37 4.34 -3.18
CA PHE A 401 3.50 4.18 -4.35
C PHE A 401 3.30 5.52 -5.06
N CYS A 402 3.53 5.53 -6.36
CA CYS A 402 3.33 6.67 -7.25
C CYS A 402 2.36 6.27 -8.37
N TYR A 403 1.56 7.21 -8.83
CA TYR A 403 0.70 7.03 -9.99
C TYR A 403 0.43 8.35 -10.70
N VAL A 404 0.34 8.29 -12.02
CA VAL A 404 -0.14 9.40 -12.85
C VAL A 404 -1.18 8.82 -13.81
N GLY A 405 -2.35 9.42 -13.91
CA GLY A 405 -3.41 8.94 -14.80
C GLY A 405 -4.45 10.00 -15.09
N ALA A 406 -5.37 9.67 -16.00
CA ALA A 406 -6.41 10.58 -16.45
C ALA A 406 -7.80 10.12 -16.05
N TYR A 407 -8.75 11.03 -16.13
CA TYR A 407 -10.18 10.80 -15.95
C TYR A 407 -10.93 11.59 -17.02
N GLN A 408 -11.95 11.01 -17.65
CA GLN A 408 -12.71 11.68 -18.70
C GLN A 408 -14.20 11.38 -18.63
N GLU A 409 -15.00 12.39 -18.28
CA GLU A 409 -16.46 12.34 -18.20
C GLU A 409 -17.05 13.66 -18.71
N ASP A 410 -18.20 13.61 -19.40
CA ASP A 410 -18.94 14.80 -19.85
C ASP A 410 -18.12 15.83 -20.67
N GLY A 411 -17.07 15.38 -21.37
CA GLY A 411 -16.18 16.26 -22.14
C GLY A 411 -15.07 16.93 -21.31
N ILE A 412 -15.11 16.82 -19.98
CA ILE A 412 -14.05 17.24 -19.07
C ILE A 412 -12.96 16.16 -19.06
N THR A 413 -11.70 16.57 -19.12
CA THR A 413 -10.55 15.66 -18.99
C THR A 413 -9.64 16.16 -17.89
N LEU A 414 -9.42 15.33 -16.87
CA LEU A 414 -8.57 15.62 -15.73
C LEU A 414 -7.33 14.73 -15.75
N ILE A 415 -6.23 15.23 -15.20
CA ILE A 415 -5.00 14.44 -14.99
C ILE A 415 -4.59 14.63 -13.54
N ALA A 416 -4.32 13.52 -12.85
CA ALA A 416 -3.83 13.54 -11.48
C ALA A 416 -2.52 12.77 -11.36
N ALA A 417 -1.60 13.31 -10.57
CA ALA A 417 -0.41 12.61 -10.08
C ALA A 417 -0.46 12.52 -8.55
N VAL A 418 -0.12 11.35 -8.02
CA VAL A 418 0.10 11.10 -6.58
C VAL A 418 1.47 10.44 -6.40
N MET A 419 2.24 10.88 -5.42
CA MET A 419 3.58 10.35 -5.12
C MET A 419 3.78 10.15 -3.62
N GLY A 420 4.65 9.20 -3.26
CA GLY A 420 4.94 8.91 -1.86
C GLY A 420 3.77 8.26 -1.11
N GLY A 421 2.85 7.59 -1.81
CA GLY A 421 1.72 6.89 -1.20
C GLY A 421 2.19 5.71 -0.35
N ARG A 422 1.63 5.56 0.86
CA ARG A 422 1.97 4.46 1.78
C ARG A 422 1.51 3.08 1.30
N GLY A 423 0.57 3.07 0.37
CA GLY A 423 0.07 1.85 -0.25
C GLY A 423 -0.78 2.17 -1.46
N ARG A 424 -0.82 1.21 -2.38
CA ARG A 424 -1.58 1.30 -3.63
C ARG A 424 -3.05 1.69 -3.40
N ASN A 425 -3.74 1.01 -2.50
CA ASN A 425 -5.16 1.24 -2.21
C ASN A 425 -5.45 2.65 -1.66
N MET A 426 -4.50 3.21 -0.90
CA MET A 426 -4.63 4.59 -0.39
C MET A 426 -4.45 5.60 -1.53
N ALA A 427 -3.51 5.35 -2.44
CA ALA A 427 -3.36 6.17 -3.65
C ALA A 427 -4.58 6.07 -4.58
N TRP A 428 -5.24 4.92 -4.66
CA TRP A 428 -6.52 4.77 -5.36
C TRP A 428 -7.63 5.59 -4.72
N THR A 429 -7.68 5.62 -3.38
CA THR A 429 -8.61 6.47 -2.63
C THR A 429 -8.34 7.96 -2.91
N ASP A 430 -7.08 8.37 -2.93
CA ASP A 430 -6.68 9.75 -3.28
C ASP A 430 -7.12 10.12 -4.69
N LEU A 431 -6.89 9.26 -5.69
CA LEU A 431 -7.29 9.53 -7.07
C LEU A 431 -8.81 9.66 -7.21
N ARG A 432 -9.58 8.78 -6.56
CA ARG A 432 -11.05 8.88 -6.54
C ARG A 432 -11.50 10.24 -6.00
N ARG A 433 -10.90 10.69 -4.89
CA ARG A 433 -11.19 11.99 -4.28
C ARG A 433 -10.78 13.15 -5.19
N LEU A 434 -9.57 13.11 -5.74
CA LEU A 434 -9.06 14.14 -6.66
C LEU A 434 -9.97 14.28 -7.88
N PHE A 435 -10.32 13.19 -8.56
CA PHE A 435 -11.20 13.26 -9.72
C PHE A 435 -12.61 13.73 -9.37
N ALA A 436 -13.19 13.26 -8.26
CA ALA A 436 -14.49 13.75 -7.80
C ALA A 436 -14.48 15.26 -7.48
N TYR A 437 -13.43 15.75 -6.81
CA TYR A 437 -13.23 17.18 -6.55
C TYR A 437 -13.09 17.96 -7.86
N GLY A 438 -12.26 17.50 -8.80
CA GLY A 438 -12.07 18.18 -10.07
C GLY A 438 -13.37 18.28 -10.86
N MET A 439 -14.16 17.20 -10.93
CA MET A 439 -15.47 17.23 -11.58
C MET A 439 -16.45 18.20 -10.88
N ALA A 440 -16.43 18.27 -9.54
CA ALA A 440 -17.26 19.23 -8.81
C ALA A 440 -16.86 20.69 -9.10
N MET A 441 -15.56 20.97 -9.23
CA MET A 441 -15.07 22.32 -9.55
C MET A 441 -15.40 22.74 -10.99
N GLU A 442 -15.20 21.84 -11.95
CA GLU A 442 -15.47 22.11 -13.37
C GLU A 442 -16.98 22.30 -13.62
N LYS A 443 -17.83 21.45 -13.04
CA LYS A 443 -19.30 21.59 -13.16
C LYS A 443 -19.86 22.84 -12.47
N ALA A 444 -19.14 23.40 -11.50
CA ALA A 444 -19.52 24.66 -10.86
C ALA A 444 -19.09 25.91 -11.65
N ALA A 445 -18.14 25.75 -12.59
CA ALA A 445 -17.64 26.82 -13.44
C ALA A 445 -18.43 27.00 -14.76
N GLU A 446 -19.19 25.98 -15.16
CA GLU A 446 -20.19 26.02 -16.25
C GLU A 446 -21.49 26.73 -15.83
#